data_AF-A0A7J7CLT1-F1
#
_entry.id   AF-A0A7J7CLT1-F1
#
_cell.length_a   1.000
_cell.length_b   1.000
_cell.length_c   1.000
_cell.angle_alpha   90.00
_cell.angle_beta   90.00
_cell.angle_gamma   90.00
#
_symmetry.space_group_name_H-M   'P 1'
#
loop_
_entity.id
_entity.type
_entity.pdbx_description
1 polymer ?
#
loop_
_entity_poly.entity_id
_entity_poly.type
_entity_poly.pdbx_seq_one_letter_code
_entity_poly.pdbx_strand_id
1 'polypeptide(L)'
;MVRKKVNLAHITDDATRKSTFRKRKNGLIKKISELSTLCGIQACLIIYSCWDSKPFVWPSIDGVNQALGRFKSMSEEEQAKRRMDQEGFIQQRIEKTERKLMKQCLANRELEMTNVMFKCLTGESSVQSLNKMVDLNDLAWVIKKNLKEIEKSLGSQRNNKN
;
A
#
# COMPACT_ATOMS: atom_id res chain seq x y z
N MET A 1 22.42 -18.67 0.48
CA MET A 1 21.96 -17.66 1.46
C MET A 1 20.54 -17.21 1.13
N VAL A 2 19.64 -17.20 2.12
CA VAL A 2 18.26 -16.69 1.96
C VAL A 2 18.33 -15.17 1.71
N ARG A 3 17.55 -14.70 0.73
CA ARG A 3 17.51 -13.28 0.36
C ARG A 3 16.81 -12.49 1.45
N LYS A 4 17.54 -11.65 2.19
CA LYS A 4 16.96 -10.74 3.18
C LYS A 4 16.07 -9.70 2.50
N LYS A 5 14.97 -9.35 3.15
CA LYS A 5 14.11 -8.23 2.74
C LYS A 5 14.93 -6.94 2.80
N VAL A 6 14.86 -6.14 1.74
CA VAL A 6 15.60 -4.87 1.63
C VAL A 6 14.66 -3.68 1.77
N ASN A 7 15.13 -2.61 2.40
CA ASN A 7 14.44 -1.33 2.41
C ASN A 7 14.57 -0.66 1.04
N LEU A 8 13.45 -0.17 0.49
CA LEU A 8 13.42 0.57 -0.77
C LEU A 8 13.78 2.04 -0.54
N ALA A 9 15.03 2.28 -0.18
CA ALA A 9 15.62 3.61 0.04
C ALA A 9 16.95 3.73 -0.73
N HIS A 10 17.51 4.93 -0.75
CA HIS A 10 18.81 5.17 -1.35
C HIS A 10 19.90 4.35 -0.63
N ILE A 11 20.70 3.59 -1.40
CA ILE A 11 21.84 2.83 -0.85
C ILE A 11 23.01 3.79 -0.71
N THR A 12 23.46 4.02 0.52
CA THR A 12 24.53 4.97 0.83
C THR A 12 25.90 4.47 0.42
N ASP A 13 26.19 3.18 0.65
CA ASP A 13 27.45 2.54 0.25
C ASP A 13 27.56 2.42 -1.28
N ASP A 14 28.57 3.06 -1.88
CA ASP A 14 28.68 3.16 -3.34
C ASP A 14 28.99 1.81 -4.01
N ALA A 15 29.84 0.99 -3.40
CA ALA A 15 30.19 -0.33 -3.94
C ALA A 15 28.96 -1.27 -3.97
N THR A 16 28.20 -1.31 -2.88
CA THR A 16 26.94 -2.04 -2.79
C THR A 16 25.89 -1.46 -3.73
N ARG A 17 25.80 -0.13 -3.84
CA ARG A 17 24.87 0.54 -4.75
C ARG A 17 25.17 0.20 -6.22
N LYS A 18 26.44 0.26 -6.64
CA LYS A 18 26.88 -0.06 -8.00
C LYS A 18 26.66 -1.53 -8.36
N SER A 19 27.01 -2.45 -7.46
CA SER A 19 26.78 -3.89 -7.68
C SER A 19 25.29 -4.23 -7.72
N THR A 20 24.48 -3.62 -6.85
CA THR A 20 23.02 -3.77 -6.83
C THR A 20 22.38 -3.19 -8.08
N PHE A 21 22.83 -2.02 -8.54
CA PHE A 21 22.38 -1.40 -9.79
C PHE A 21 22.59 -2.35 -10.96
N ARG A 22 23.81 -2.89 -11.14
CA ARG A 22 24.11 -3.83 -12.23
C ARG A 22 23.19 -5.06 -12.20
N LYS A 23 23.01 -5.68 -11.02
CA LYS A 23 22.14 -6.86 -10.85
C LYS A 23 20.67 -6.54 -11.15
N ARG A 24 20.15 -5.42 -10.62
CA ARG A 24 18.75 -5.00 -10.84
C ARG A 24 18.51 -4.56 -12.28
N LYS A 25 19.44 -3.84 -12.89
CA LYS A 25 19.40 -3.44 -14.31
C LYS A 25 19.25 -4.66 -15.20
N ASN A 26 20.09 -5.66 -15.03
CA ASN A 26 20.04 -6.89 -15.83
C ASN A 26 18.73 -7.67 -15.59
N GLY A 27 18.26 -7.73 -14.34
CA GLY A 27 16.96 -8.33 -14.02
C GLY A 27 15.78 -7.60 -14.67
N LEU A 28 15.81 -6.26 -14.69
CA LEU A 28 14.78 -5.43 -15.31
C LEU A 28 14.76 -5.60 -16.83
N ILE A 29 15.95 -5.61 -17.48
CA ILE A 29 16.08 -5.86 -18.92
C ILE A 29 15.52 -7.24 -19.28
N LYS A 30 15.83 -8.26 -18.48
CA LYS A 30 15.29 -9.61 -18.70
C LYS A 30 13.76 -9.61 -18.59
N LYS A 31 13.20 -8.96 -17.56
CA LYS A 31 11.75 -8.90 -17.33
C LYS A 31 11.00 -8.16 -18.42
N ILE A 32 11.54 -7.03 -18.91
CA ILE A 32 10.88 -6.29 -19.99
C ILE A 32 10.96 -7.03 -21.33
N SER A 33 12.06 -7.73 -21.60
CA SER A 33 12.19 -8.59 -22.77
C SER A 33 11.22 -9.76 -22.74
N GLU A 34 11.12 -10.46 -21.60
CA GLU A 34 10.12 -11.52 -21.37
C GLU A 34 8.70 -10.99 -21.56
N LEU A 35 8.37 -9.84 -20.95
CA LEU A 35 7.04 -9.25 -21.05
C LEU A 35 6.68 -8.86 -22.48
N SER A 36 7.61 -8.22 -23.21
CA SER A 36 7.44 -7.85 -24.61
C SER A 36 7.20 -9.08 -25.48
N THR A 37 7.98 -10.15 -25.27
CA THR A 37 7.90 -11.39 -26.05
C THR A 37 6.62 -12.17 -25.75
N LEU A 38 6.30 -12.38 -24.47
CA LEU A 38 5.16 -13.22 -24.05
C LEU A 38 3.82 -12.57 -24.33
N CYS A 39 3.73 -11.24 -24.23
CA CYS A 39 2.48 -10.51 -24.44
C CYS A 39 2.37 -9.90 -25.83
N GLY A 40 3.40 -9.99 -26.67
CA GLY A 40 3.43 -9.35 -27.99
C GLY A 40 3.29 -7.83 -27.92
N ILE A 41 3.76 -7.21 -26.82
CA ILE A 41 3.64 -5.76 -26.63
C ILE A 41 4.94 -5.04 -26.97
N GLN A 42 4.82 -3.83 -27.50
CA GLN A 42 5.96 -2.93 -27.66
C GLN A 42 6.32 -2.31 -26.31
N ALA A 43 7.53 -2.57 -25.83
CA ALA A 43 8.06 -2.01 -24.60
C ALA A 43 9.44 -1.41 -24.85
N CYS A 44 9.81 -0.40 -24.08
CA CYS A 44 11.12 0.22 -24.15
C CYS A 44 11.64 0.60 -22.76
N LEU A 45 12.95 0.72 -22.63
CA LEU A 45 13.61 1.08 -21.37
C LEU A 45 14.71 2.10 -21.62
N ILE A 46 14.73 3.15 -20.80
CA ILE A 46 15.79 4.17 -20.76
C ILE A 46 16.29 4.24 -19.32
N ILE A 47 17.59 4.00 -19.10
CA ILE A 47 18.20 4.02 -17.77
C ILE A 47 19.40 4.94 -17.76
N TYR A 48 19.33 5.98 -16.95
CA TYR A 48 20.48 6.82 -16.62
C TYR A 48 21.21 6.25 -15.40
N SER A 49 22.52 6.41 -15.41
CA SER A 49 23.40 5.98 -14.34
C SER A 49 24.41 7.07 -14.02
N CYS A 50 24.80 7.20 -12.76
CA CYS A 50 25.90 8.10 -12.38
C CYS A 50 27.28 7.53 -12.73
N TRP A 51 27.37 6.23 -13.09
CA TRP A 51 28.64 5.60 -13.47
C TRP A 51 28.85 5.50 -14.99
N ASP A 52 27.82 5.78 -15.79
CA ASP A 52 27.86 5.67 -17.25
C ASP A 52 27.62 7.04 -17.87
N SER A 53 28.40 7.41 -18.90
CA SER A 53 28.28 8.72 -19.56
C SER A 53 27.08 8.82 -20.50
N LYS A 54 26.53 7.68 -20.93
CA LYS A 54 25.38 7.59 -21.83
C LYS A 54 24.29 6.74 -21.18
N PRO A 55 23.00 7.05 -21.41
CA PRO A 55 21.93 6.20 -20.94
C PRO A 55 21.98 4.83 -21.63
N PHE A 56 21.64 3.80 -20.86
CA PHE A 56 21.32 2.52 -21.43
C PHE A 56 19.93 2.58 -22.06
N VAL A 57 19.81 2.06 -23.28
CA VAL A 57 18.55 2.00 -24.04
C VAL A 57 18.26 0.58 -24.49
N TRP A 58 16.99 0.19 -24.46
CA TRP A 58 16.51 -1.10 -24.96
C TRP A 58 15.13 -0.92 -25.60
N PRO A 59 14.79 -1.62 -26.70
CA PRO A 59 15.61 -2.64 -27.39
C PRO A 59 16.71 -2.06 -28.30
N SER A 60 16.42 -0.91 -28.92
CA SER A 60 17.35 -0.11 -29.73
C SER A 60 16.93 1.35 -29.64
N ILE A 61 17.76 2.28 -30.13
CA ILE A 61 17.41 3.70 -30.19
C ILE A 61 16.13 3.90 -31.02
N ASP A 62 16.03 3.24 -32.18
CA ASP A 62 14.85 3.33 -33.05
C ASP A 62 13.60 2.71 -32.40
N GLY A 63 13.74 1.57 -31.72
CA GLY A 63 12.62 0.92 -31.03
C GLY A 63 12.08 1.76 -29.87
N VAL A 64 12.98 2.44 -29.14
CA VAL A 64 12.60 3.43 -28.11
C VAL A 64 11.89 4.63 -28.74
N ASN A 65 12.45 5.19 -29.82
CA ASN A 65 11.84 6.33 -30.51
C ASN A 65 10.45 6.00 -31.05
N GLN A 66 10.24 4.79 -31.59
CA GLN A 66 8.93 4.34 -32.04
C GLN A 66 7.93 4.23 -30.87
N ALA A 67 8.34 3.65 -29.74
CA ALA A 67 7.50 3.52 -28.55
C ALA A 67 7.13 4.90 -27.97
N LEU A 68 8.10 5.81 -27.90
CA LEU A 68 7.89 7.19 -27.45
C LEU A 68 7.00 7.97 -28.42
N GLY A 69 7.20 7.81 -29.72
CA GLY A 69 6.36 8.44 -30.75
C GLY A 69 4.90 8.03 -30.62
N ARG A 70 4.65 6.73 -30.44
CA ARG A 70 3.30 6.21 -30.18
C ARG A 70 2.68 6.80 -28.91
N PHE A 71 3.44 6.88 -27.83
CA PHE A 71 2.94 7.50 -26.59
C PHE A 71 2.61 8.98 -26.78
N LYS A 72 3.49 9.74 -27.44
CA LYS A 72 3.31 11.17 -27.72
C LYS A 72 2.17 11.47 -28.70
N SER A 73 1.80 10.51 -29.55
CA SER A 73 0.66 10.65 -30.46
C SER A 73 -0.71 10.52 -29.79
N MET A 74 -0.76 10.07 -28.52
CA MET A 74 -1.99 10.01 -27.73
C MET A 74 -2.39 11.39 -27.22
N SER A 75 -3.67 11.60 -26.90
CA SER A 75 -4.12 12.85 -26.27
C SER A 75 -3.48 13.06 -24.89
N GLU A 76 -3.39 14.30 -24.42
CA GLU A 76 -2.82 14.60 -23.10
C GLU A 76 -3.56 13.89 -21.96
N GLU A 77 -4.89 13.78 -22.07
CA GLU A 77 -5.71 13.04 -21.10
C GLU A 77 -5.38 11.55 -21.06
N GLU A 78 -5.20 10.92 -22.22
CA GLU A 78 -4.82 9.51 -22.30
C GLU A 78 -3.40 9.29 -21.77
N GLN A 79 -2.48 10.20 -22.09
CA GLN A 79 -1.12 10.17 -21.57
C GLN A 79 -1.13 10.30 -20.04
N ALA A 80 -1.90 11.23 -19.48
CA ALA A 80 -2.01 11.42 -18.04
C ALA A 80 -2.57 10.18 -17.32
N LYS A 81 -3.62 9.56 -17.89
CA LYS A 81 -4.21 8.33 -17.33
C LYS A 81 -3.26 7.13 -17.35
N ARG A 82 -2.37 7.06 -18.34
CA ARG A 82 -1.42 5.94 -18.53
C ARG A 82 -0.04 6.19 -17.90
N ARG A 83 0.29 7.45 -17.58
CA ARG A 83 1.54 7.82 -16.95
C ARG A 83 1.53 7.41 -15.49
N MET A 84 2.60 6.73 -15.07
CA MET A 84 2.93 6.57 -13.66
C MET A 84 4.32 7.15 -13.45
N ASP A 85 4.40 8.24 -12.70
CA ASP A 85 5.67 8.83 -12.28
C ASP A 85 6.00 8.44 -10.83
N GLN A 86 7.18 8.87 -10.38
CA GLN A 86 7.66 8.56 -9.04
C GLN A 86 6.80 9.24 -7.96
N GLU A 87 6.35 10.47 -8.22
CA GLU A 87 5.53 11.23 -7.28
C GLU A 87 4.18 10.53 -7.06
N GLY A 88 3.46 10.21 -8.13
CA GLY A 88 2.20 9.47 -8.07
C GLY A 88 2.37 8.10 -7.42
N PHE A 89 3.45 7.37 -7.70
CA PHE A 89 3.74 6.10 -7.04
C PHE A 89 3.98 6.26 -5.53
N ILE A 90 4.72 7.29 -5.12
CA ILE A 90 4.98 7.57 -3.71
C ILE A 90 3.67 7.97 -3.01
N GLN A 91 2.87 8.83 -3.62
CA GLN A 91 1.58 9.27 -3.09
C GLN A 91 0.63 8.08 -2.85
N GLN A 92 0.51 7.17 -3.82
CA GLN A 92 -0.28 5.94 -3.66
C GLN A 92 0.21 5.06 -2.48
N ARG A 93 1.53 5.04 -2.23
CA ARG A 93 2.10 4.30 -1.09
C ARG A 93 1.84 4.99 0.24
N ILE A 94 1.87 6.32 0.28
CA ILE A 94 1.52 7.13 1.46
C ILE A 94 0.05 6.83 1.81
N GLU A 95 -0.88 7.00 0.87
CA GLU A 95 -2.30 6.72 1.08
C GLU A 95 -2.56 5.28 1.55
N LYS A 96 -1.85 4.30 0.99
CA LYS A 96 -1.97 2.90 1.42
C LYS A 96 -1.50 2.71 2.86
N THR A 97 -0.48 3.45 3.29
CA THR A 97 0.05 3.40 4.64
C THR A 97 -0.89 4.13 5.61
N GLU A 98 -1.39 5.30 5.25
CA GLU A 98 -2.38 6.05 6.01
C GLU A 98 -3.66 5.26 6.22
N ARG A 99 -4.18 4.58 5.19
CA ARG A 99 -5.34 3.68 5.33
C ARG A 99 -5.08 2.54 6.33
N LYS A 100 -3.87 2.01 6.38
CA LYS A 100 -3.51 0.98 7.37
C LYS A 100 -3.44 1.55 8.77
N LEU A 101 -2.85 2.74 8.91
CA LEU A 101 -2.77 3.46 10.18
C LEU A 101 -4.18 3.76 10.71
N MET A 102 -5.07 4.30 9.87
CA MET A 102 -6.46 4.58 10.25
C MET A 102 -7.19 3.33 10.74
N LYS A 103 -7.03 2.18 10.05
CA LYS A 103 -7.61 0.91 10.52
C LYS A 103 -7.08 0.48 11.88
N GLN A 104 -5.79 0.66 12.14
CA GLN A 104 -5.19 0.35 13.44
C GLN A 104 -5.68 1.30 14.53
N CYS A 105 -5.79 2.60 14.25
CA CYS A 105 -6.35 3.57 15.19
C CYS A 105 -7.79 3.24 15.58
N LEU A 106 -8.64 2.89 14.59
CA LEU A 106 -10.02 2.47 14.85
C LEU A 106 -10.09 1.19 15.69
N ALA A 107 -9.29 0.17 15.37
CA ALA A 107 -9.26 -1.07 16.13
C ALA A 107 -8.77 -0.87 17.57
N ASN A 108 -7.73 -0.06 17.76
CA ASN A 108 -7.22 0.28 19.09
C ASN A 108 -8.27 1.05 19.88
N ARG A 109 -8.96 2.01 19.24
CA ARG A 109 -10.00 2.80 19.87
C ARG A 109 -11.20 1.95 20.31
N GLU A 110 -11.60 1.00 19.47
CA GLU A 110 -12.64 0.03 19.83
C GLU A 110 -12.24 -0.82 21.05
N LEU A 111 -10.98 -1.29 21.12
CA LEU A 111 -10.48 -2.03 22.28
C LEU A 111 -10.47 -1.16 23.55
N GLU A 112 -10.02 0.09 23.45
CA GLU A 112 -10.04 1.04 24.56
C GLU A 112 -11.46 1.24 25.10
N MET A 113 -12.43 1.51 24.23
CA MET A 113 -13.82 1.75 24.63
C MET A 113 -14.51 0.48 25.14
N THR A 114 -14.15 -0.68 24.60
CA THR A 114 -14.60 -1.98 25.14
C THR A 114 -14.09 -2.17 26.56
N ASN A 115 -12.82 -1.85 26.82
CA ASN A 115 -12.27 -1.94 28.16
C ASN A 115 -12.95 -0.96 29.14
N VAL A 116 -13.24 0.27 28.70
CA VAL A 116 -14.01 1.24 29.50
C VAL A 116 -15.41 0.69 29.81
N MET A 117 -16.11 0.16 28.83
CA MET A 117 -17.43 -0.46 29.03
C MET A 117 -17.37 -1.56 30.11
N PHE A 118 -16.39 -2.46 30.04
CA PHE A 118 -16.22 -3.52 31.04
C PHE A 118 -15.95 -2.96 32.43
N LYS A 119 -15.04 -1.99 32.57
CA LYS A 119 -14.74 -1.36 33.86
C LYS A 119 -15.95 -0.63 34.46
N CYS A 120 -16.82 -0.06 33.61
CA CYS A 120 -18.07 0.51 34.08
C CYS A 120 -19.05 -0.55 34.58
N LEU A 121 -19.12 -1.70 33.92
CA LEU A 121 -19.97 -2.81 34.33
C LEU A 121 -19.49 -3.50 35.61
N THR A 122 -18.17 -3.58 35.84
CA THR A 122 -17.60 -4.15 37.08
C THR A 122 -17.61 -3.17 38.25
N GLY A 123 -17.99 -1.90 38.03
CA GLY A 123 -18.01 -0.86 39.04
C GLY A 123 -16.63 -0.24 39.35
N GLU A 124 -15.59 -0.60 38.59
CA GLU A 124 -14.23 -0.05 38.72
C GLU A 124 -14.12 1.41 38.25
N SER A 125 -15.04 1.88 37.40
CA SER A 125 -15.05 3.25 36.90
C SER A 125 -16.44 3.77 36.57
N SER A 126 -16.67 5.08 36.70
CA SER A 126 -17.93 5.72 36.29
C SER A 126 -17.84 6.23 34.85
N VAL A 127 -18.93 6.11 34.08
CA VAL A 127 -19.05 6.69 32.72
C VAL A 127 -18.86 8.21 32.73
N GLN A 128 -19.16 8.86 33.86
CA GLN A 128 -18.96 10.30 34.06
C GLN A 128 -17.49 10.72 33.95
N SER A 129 -16.54 9.77 34.04
CA SER A 129 -15.11 10.05 33.86
C SER A 129 -14.72 10.35 32.40
N LEU A 130 -15.59 10.04 31.43
CA LEU A 130 -15.39 10.37 30.02
C LEU A 130 -15.79 11.83 29.75
N ASN A 131 -14.81 12.73 29.83
CA ASN A 131 -15.04 14.17 29.70
C ASN A 131 -15.20 14.67 28.25
N LYS A 132 -14.94 13.82 27.23
CA LYS A 132 -15.07 14.21 25.83
C LYS A 132 -16.29 13.57 25.18
N MET A 133 -17.07 14.38 24.47
CA MET A 133 -18.25 13.93 23.70
C MET A 133 -17.91 12.81 22.70
N VAL A 134 -16.71 12.85 22.11
CA VAL A 134 -16.22 11.80 21.21
C VAL A 134 -16.11 10.45 21.92
N ASP A 135 -15.59 10.43 23.15
CA ASP A 135 -15.44 9.20 23.94
C ASP A 135 -16.80 8.59 24.28
N LEU A 136 -17.79 9.43 24.63
CA LEU A 136 -19.16 8.99 24.92
C LEU A 136 -19.84 8.38 23.68
N ASN A 137 -19.65 8.99 22.51
CA ASN A 137 -20.18 8.47 21.25
C ASN A 137 -19.55 7.12 20.87
N ASP A 138 -18.24 7.00 21.01
CA ASP A 138 -17.53 5.75 20.72
C ASP A 138 -17.94 4.64 21.71
N LEU A 139 -18.09 4.96 23.00
CA LEU A 139 -18.60 4.03 24.01
C LEU A 139 -20.02 3.57 23.68
N ALA A 140 -20.92 4.50 23.33
CA ALA A 140 -22.28 4.17 22.94
C ALA A 140 -22.31 3.25 21.70
N TRP A 141 -21.41 3.46 20.73
CA TRP A 141 -21.27 2.58 19.58
C TRP A 141 -20.82 1.17 19.98
N VAL A 142 -19.81 1.04 20.85
CA VAL A 142 -19.34 -0.27 21.35
C VAL A 142 -20.44 -1.00 22.11
N ILE A 143 -21.19 -0.30 22.96
CA ILE A 143 -22.32 -0.90 23.71
C ILE A 143 -23.36 -1.46 22.74
N LYS A 144 -23.80 -0.65 21.75
CA LYS A 144 -24.76 -1.09 20.73
C LYS A 144 -24.27 -2.30 19.95
N LYS A 145 -22.99 -2.33 19.60
CA LYS A 145 -22.37 -3.47 18.90
C LYS A 145 -22.45 -4.74 19.75
N ASN A 146 -22.04 -4.68 21.02
CA ASN A 146 -22.07 -5.82 21.93
C ASN A 146 -23.50 -6.32 22.19
N LEU A 147 -24.46 -5.43 22.40
CA LEU A 147 -25.87 -5.80 22.56
C LEU A 147 -26.38 -6.60 21.34
N LYS A 148 -26.05 -6.15 20.13
CA LYS A 148 -26.41 -6.85 18.90
C LYS A 148 -25.75 -8.23 18.78
N GLU A 149 -24.51 -8.40 19.23
CA GLU A 149 -23.83 -9.70 19.26
C GLU A 149 -24.46 -10.66 20.28
N ILE A 150 -24.89 -10.15 21.44
CA ILE A 150 -25.61 -10.91 22.46
C ILE A 150 -26.96 -11.37 21.91
N GLU A 151 -27.75 -10.47 21.31
CA GLU A 151 -29.04 -10.82 20.68
C GLU A 151 -28.89 -11.92 19.63
N LYS A 152 -27.87 -11.81 18.77
CA LYS A 152 -27.57 -12.83 17.75
C LYS A 152 -27.22 -14.18 18.37
N SER A 153 -26.46 -14.18 19.46
CA SER A 153 -26.06 -15.40 20.18
C SER A 153 -27.26 -16.07 20.86
N LEU A 154 -28.13 -15.28 21.50
CA LEU A 154 -29.38 -15.75 22.11
C LEU A 154 -30.34 -16.34 21.07
N GLY A 155 -30.48 -15.71 19.91
CA GLY A 155 -31.29 -16.22 18.80
C GLY A 155 -30.76 -17.55 18.23
N SER A 156 -29.44 -17.68 18.11
CA SER A 156 -28.80 -18.91 17.62
C SER A 156 -29.01 -20.08 18.58
N GLN A 157 -28.96 -19.85 19.90
CA GLN A 157 -29.27 -20.86 20.91
C GLN A 157 -30.74 -21.29 20.93
N ARG A 158 -31.67 -20.40 20.53
CA ARG A 158 -33.10 -20.70 20.43
C ARG A 158 -33.42 -21.61 19.24
N ASN A 159 -32.77 -21.37 18.09
CA ASN A 159 -32.96 -22.16 16.88
C ASN A 159 -32.31 -23.55 16.94
N ASN A 160 -31.30 -23.75 17.78
CA ASN A 160 -30.62 -25.05 17.95
C ASN A 160 -31.33 -25.99 18.94
N LYS A 161 -32.42 -25.54 19.58
CA LYS A 161 -33.25 -26.31 20.53
C LYS A 161 -34.60 -26.73 19.95
N ASN A 162 -34.90 -26.35 18.71
CA ASN A 162 -36.04 -26.82 17.90
C ASN A 162 -35.54 -27.73 16.79
#